data_AF-A0A0F8ZUF2-F1
#
_entry.id   AF-A0A0F8ZUF2-F1
#
_cell.length_a   1.000
_cell.length_b   1.000
_cell.length_c   1.000
_cell.angle_alpha   90.00
_cell.angle_beta   90.00
_cell.angle_gamma   90.00
#
_symmetry.space_group_name_H-M   'P 1'
#
loop_
_entity.id
_entity.type
_entity.pdbx_description
1 polymer ?
#
loop_
_entity_poly.entity_id
_entity_poly.type
_entity_poly.pdbx_seq_one_letter_code
_entity_poly.pdbx_strand_id
1 'polypeptide(L)'
;MIRCKLIEVEQGTDEWHELRRGRITASRMADVLAGKDTKRYTDYRLELVHGLLGFQIDEDRARWFEHGKAMEPLIRNAYAYKFDCEVTADVFCIHKKYDWLGCSPDGLVLPKHDIAIEIKAREKMSTYEDVLAKQRRLGKIASNYRPQV
;
A
#
# COMPACT_ATOMS: atom_id res chain seq x y z
N MET A 1 -20.23 1.55 3.64
CA MET A 1 -20.05 2.71 2.74
C MET A 1 -18.69 3.31 3.02
N ILE A 2 -17.84 3.38 2.01
CA ILE A 2 -16.46 3.87 2.12
C ILE A 2 -16.44 5.33 2.57
N ARG A 3 -15.57 5.63 3.54
CA ARG A 3 -15.40 6.96 4.13
C ARG A 3 -14.24 7.75 3.48
N CYS A 4 -13.92 7.45 2.23
CA CYS A 4 -12.91 8.16 1.43
C CYS A 4 -13.53 8.74 0.13
N LYS A 5 -12.85 9.72 -0.45
CA LYS A 5 -13.04 10.18 -1.83
C LYS A 5 -12.20 9.26 -2.72
N LEU A 6 -12.82 8.67 -3.74
CA LEU A 6 -12.12 7.87 -4.74
C LEU A 6 -11.68 8.78 -5.89
N ILE A 7 -10.44 8.60 -6.34
CA ILE A 7 -9.87 9.22 -7.53
C ILE A 7 -9.47 8.08 -8.45
N GLU A 8 -10.05 8.00 -9.64
CA GLU A 8 -9.62 7.05 -10.67
C GLU A 8 -8.29 7.54 -11.25
N VAL A 9 -7.26 6.70 -11.14
CA VAL A 9 -5.90 7.02 -11.56
C VAL A 9 -5.10 5.72 -11.67
N GLU A 10 -4.40 5.53 -12.78
CA GLU A 10 -3.56 4.35 -12.99
C GLU A 10 -2.37 4.36 -12.03
N GLN A 11 -2.16 3.24 -11.32
CA GLN A 11 -1.11 3.14 -10.31
C GLN A 11 0.30 3.26 -10.92
N GLY A 12 1.13 4.13 -10.34
CA GLY A 12 2.51 4.36 -10.79
C GLY A 12 2.66 5.40 -11.92
N THR A 13 1.56 6.05 -12.32
CA THR A 13 1.61 7.25 -13.17
C THR A 13 2.09 8.48 -12.39
N ASP A 14 2.50 9.54 -13.10
CA ASP A 14 2.93 10.80 -12.48
C ASP A 14 1.78 11.45 -11.69
N GLU A 15 0.54 11.35 -12.19
CA GLU A 15 -0.68 11.81 -11.50
C GLU A 15 -0.88 11.05 -10.18
N TRP A 16 -0.61 9.74 -10.18
CA TRP A 16 -0.66 8.93 -8.96
C TRP A 16 0.42 9.33 -7.96
N HIS A 17 1.65 9.59 -8.42
CA HIS A 17 2.73 10.09 -7.56
C HIS A 17 2.39 11.48 -6.98
N GLU A 18 1.75 12.36 -7.75
CA GLU A 18 1.29 13.66 -7.29
C GLU A 18 0.21 13.55 -6.21
N LEU A 19 -0.73 12.61 -6.37
CA LEU A 19 -1.73 12.32 -5.33
C LEU A 19 -1.09 11.83 -4.03
N ARG A 20 0.08 11.17 -4.08
CA ARG A 20 0.81 10.73 -2.88
C ARG A 20 1.65 11.83 -2.24
N ARG A 21 2.12 12.79 -3.03
CA ARG A 21 3.05 13.84 -2.59
C ARG A 21 2.50 14.57 -1.36
N GLY A 22 3.30 14.60 -0.30
CA GLY A 22 2.95 15.26 0.96
C GLY A 22 1.81 14.61 1.77
N ARG A 23 1.29 13.45 1.34
CA ARG A 23 0.25 12.71 2.07
C ARG A 23 0.86 11.53 2.81
N ILE A 24 0.28 11.24 3.99
CA ILE A 24 0.56 10.00 4.69
C ILE A 24 -0.23 8.88 4.02
N THR A 25 0.49 7.94 3.41
CA THR A 25 -0.12 6.77 2.77
C THR A 25 -0.20 5.59 3.74
N ALA A 26 -1.23 4.74 3.62
CA ALA A 26 -1.40 3.56 4.47
C ALA A 26 -0.14 2.68 4.60
N SER A 27 0.61 2.48 3.50
CA SER A 27 1.87 1.72 3.49
C SER A 27 2.97 2.29 4.40
N ARG A 28 2.87 3.56 4.81
CA ARG A 28 3.84 4.27 5.66
C ARG A 28 3.33 4.50 7.08
N MET A 29 2.15 3.98 7.42
CA MET A 29 1.57 4.16 8.76
C MET A 29 2.46 3.56 9.87
N ALA A 30 3.18 2.48 9.56
CA ALA A 30 4.15 1.90 10.50
C ALA A 30 5.31 2.86 10.85
N ASP A 31 5.66 3.78 9.95
CA ASP A 31 6.71 4.78 10.19
C ASP A 31 6.17 5.95 11.03
N VAL A 32 4.91 6.34 10.81
CA VAL A 32 4.20 7.33 11.63
C VAL A 32 4.04 6.87 13.08
N LEU A 33 3.72 5.59 13.27
CA LEU A 33 3.51 4.98 14.58
C LEU A 33 4.81 4.58 15.28
N ALA A 34 5.97 4.73 14.64
CA ALA A 34 7.25 4.46 15.26
C ALA A 34 7.54 5.45 16.40
N GLY A 35 8.44 5.08 17.33
CA GLY A 35 8.89 5.98 18.39
C GLY A 35 9.49 7.25 17.81
N LYS A 36 9.17 8.42 18.40
CA LYS A 36 9.56 9.74 17.85
C LYS A 36 11.07 9.96 17.78
N ASP A 37 11.82 9.25 18.61
CA ASP A 37 13.28 9.22 18.69
C ASP A 37 13.93 8.23 17.71
N THR A 38 13.13 7.44 16.99
CA THR A 38 13.66 6.45 16.04
C THR A 38 14.06 7.10 14.71
N LYS A 39 15.09 6.52 14.08
CA LYS A 39 15.51 6.89 12.72
C LYS A 39 14.35 6.77 11.74
N ARG A 40 13.55 5.71 11.84
CA ARG A 40 12.37 5.45 10.99
C ARG A 40 11.37 6.61 11.00
N TYR A 41 11.00 7.10 12.19
CA TYR A 41 10.10 8.25 12.33
C TYR A 41 10.71 9.52 11.71
N THR A 42 11.99 9.77 12.00
CA THR A 42 12.70 10.96 11.53
C THR A 42 12.87 10.98 10.01
N ASP A 43 13.29 9.85 9.42
CA ASP A 43 13.45 9.70 7.97
C ASP A 43 12.14 9.95 7.24
N TYR A 44 11.04 9.34 7.70
CA TYR A 44 9.75 9.51 7.02
C TYR A 44 9.23 10.94 7.12
N ARG A 45 9.45 11.61 8.26
CA ARG A 45 9.10 13.03 8.39
C ARG A 45 9.89 13.89 7.40
N LEU A 46 11.19 13.62 7.22
CA LEU A 46 12.02 14.35 6.25
C LEU A 46 11.56 14.08 4.81
N GLU A 47 11.20 12.83 4.50
CA GLU A 47 10.65 12.45 3.20
C GLU A 47 9.38 13.26 2.86
N LEU A 48 8.43 13.38 3.80
CA LEU A 48 7.22 14.19 3.60
C LEU A 48 7.55 15.66 3.34
N VAL A 49 8.50 16.24 4.09
CA VAL A 49 8.94 17.63 3.89
C VAL A 49 9.61 17.80 2.53
N HIS A 50 10.50 16.89 2.14
CA HIS A 50 11.16 16.92 0.84
C HIS A 50 10.17 16.83 -0.32
N GLY A 51 9.18 15.95 -0.22
CA GLY A 51 8.10 15.84 -1.20
C GLY A 51 7.32 17.14 -1.36
N LEU A 52 6.98 17.81 -0.25
CA LEU A 52 6.30 19.11 -0.26
C LEU A 52 7.14 20.25 -0.87
N LEU A 53 8.47 20.15 -0.79
CA LEU A 53 9.40 21.10 -1.41
C LEU A 53 9.70 20.78 -2.88
N GLY A 54 9.10 19.72 -3.43
CA GLY A 54 9.28 19.33 -4.83
C GLY A 54 10.53 18.50 -5.13
N PHE A 55 11.26 18.05 -4.10
CA PHE A 55 12.39 17.15 -4.32
C PHE A 55 11.90 15.77 -4.76
N GLN A 56 12.63 15.17 -5.69
CA GLN A 56 12.41 13.76 -6.03
C GLN A 56 12.94 12.89 -4.89
N ILE A 57 12.13 11.92 -4.48
CA ILE A 57 12.51 10.89 -3.53
C ILE A 57 12.82 9.66 -4.36
N ASP A 58 14.07 9.21 -4.32
CA ASP A 58 14.45 7.98 -5.01
C ASP A 58 13.68 6.78 -4.45
N GLU A 59 13.05 6.02 -5.35
CA GLU A 59 12.45 4.74 -4.98
C GLU A 59 13.53 3.63 -5.01
N ASP A 60 13.55 2.81 -3.96
CA ASP A 60 14.41 1.63 -3.88
C ASP A 60 14.04 0.63 -4.98
N ARG A 61 14.84 0.56 -6.05
CA ARG A 61 14.72 -0.47 -7.11
C ARG A 61 15.33 -1.81 -6.70
N ALA A 62 15.08 -2.23 -5.47
CA ALA A 62 15.56 -3.53 -5.01
C ALA A 62 14.85 -4.65 -5.78
N ARG A 63 15.56 -5.74 -6.05
CA ARG A 63 15.05 -6.89 -6.81
C ARG A 63 13.69 -7.43 -6.31
N TRP A 64 13.48 -7.43 -4.99
CA TRP A 64 12.22 -7.86 -4.38
C TRP A 64 11.04 -6.90 -4.62
N PHE A 65 11.31 -5.62 -4.85
CA PHE A 65 10.30 -4.61 -5.20
C PHE A 65 9.81 -4.82 -6.63
N GLU A 66 10.75 -4.99 -7.58
CA GLU A 66 10.45 -5.30 -8.98
C GLU A 66 9.67 -6.62 -9.13
N HIS A 67 10.06 -7.65 -8.38
CA HIS A 67 9.30 -8.90 -8.33
C HIS A 67 7.86 -8.67 -7.85
N GLY A 68 7.68 -7.86 -6.80
CA GLY A 68 6.37 -7.50 -6.28
C GLY A 68 5.49 -6.86 -7.36
N LYS A 69 6.01 -5.81 -8.01
CA LYS A 69 5.34 -5.07 -9.07
C LYS A 69 4.94 -5.96 -10.26
N ALA A 70 5.81 -6.88 -10.65
CA ALA A 70 5.54 -7.81 -11.75
C ALA A 70 4.46 -8.86 -11.40
N MET A 71 4.41 -9.31 -10.15
CA MET A 71 3.50 -10.38 -9.71
C MET A 71 2.11 -9.87 -9.31
N GLU A 72 2.00 -8.62 -8.86
CA GLU A 72 0.77 -8.05 -8.32
C GLU A 72 -0.44 -8.15 -9.29
N PRO A 73 -0.33 -7.80 -10.59
CA PRO A 73 -1.45 -7.97 -11.53
C PRO A 73 -1.89 -9.42 -11.69
N LEU A 74 -0.94 -10.37 -11.69
CA LEU A 74 -1.23 -11.80 -11.82
C LEU A 74 -1.99 -12.32 -10.60
N ILE A 75 -1.58 -11.90 -9.40
CA ILE A 75 -2.23 -12.31 -8.15
C ILE A 75 -3.63 -11.70 -8.04
N ARG A 76 -3.80 -10.43 -8.43
CA ARG A 76 -5.11 -9.77 -8.49
C ARG A 76 -6.07 -10.50 -9.42
N ASN A 77 -5.62 -10.87 -10.61
CA ASN A 77 -6.42 -11.64 -11.57
C ASN A 77 -6.79 -13.02 -11.03
N ALA A 78 -5.87 -13.70 -10.33
CA ALA A 78 -6.16 -14.98 -9.69
C ALA A 78 -7.20 -14.84 -8.57
N TYR A 79 -7.16 -13.75 -7.78
CA TYR A 79 -8.19 -13.43 -6.80
C TYR A 79 -9.55 -13.20 -7.49
N ALA A 80 -9.59 -12.32 -8.48
CA ALA A 80 -10.80 -11.99 -9.24
C ALA A 80 -11.47 -13.26 -9.81
N TYR A 81 -10.69 -14.12 -10.46
CA TYR A 81 -11.15 -15.40 -10.99
C TYR A 81 -11.69 -16.34 -9.89
N LYS A 82 -10.94 -16.49 -8.79
CA LYS A 82 -11.31 -17.41 -7.70
C LYS A 82 -12.62 -17.00 -7.01
N PHE A 83 -12.86 -15.70 -6.88
CA PHE A 83 -14.00 -15.17 -6.15
C PHE A 83 -15.13 -14.66 -7.06
N ASP A 84 -15.01 -14.88 -8.38
CA ASP A 84 -15.98 -14.44 -9.39
C ASP A 84 -16.39 -12.96 -9.21
N CYS A 85 -15.37 -12.10 -9.12
CA CYS A 85 -15.55 -10.67 -8.88
C CYS A 85 -14.66 -9.82 -9.77
N GLU A 86 -15.04 -8.56 -9.96
CA GLU A 86 -14.23 -7.58 -10.67
C GLU A 86 -13.42 -6.75 -9.67
N VAL A 87 -12.15 -6.48 -9.99
CA VAL A 87 -11.20 -5.78 -9.11
C VAL A 87 -10.42 -4.77 -9.93
N THR A 88 -10.39 -3.51 -9.47
CA THR A 88 -9.55 -2.46 -10.05
C THR A 88 -8.41 -2.06 -9.10
N ALA A 89 -7.24 -1.72 -9.64
CA ALA A 89 -6.14 -1.10 -8.91
C ALA A 89 -6.02 0.40 -9.20
N ASP A 90 -6.76 0.90 -10.19
CA ASP A 90 -6.60 2.23 -10.74
C ASP A 90 -7.41 3.24 -9.92
N VAL A 91 -7.13 3.25 -8.61
CA VAL A 91 -7.85 4.08 -7.65
C VAL A 91 -6.93 4.56 -6.53
N PHE A 92 -7.00 5.85 -6.25
CA PHE A 92 -6.44 6.46 -5.06
C PHE A 92 -7.55 6.93 -4.12
N CYS A 93 -7.48 6.49 -2.87
CA CYS A 93 -8.45 6.79 -1.83
C CYS A 93 -7.93 7.91 -0.93
N ILE A 94 -8.68 9.01 -0.81
CA ILE A 94 -8.35 10.15 0.06
C ILE A 94 -9.35 10.22 1.22
N HIS A 95 -8.88 10.30 2.47
CA HIS A 95 -9.79 10.35 3.61
C HIS A 95 -10.67 11.62 3.59
N LYS A 96 -12.00 11.48 3.74
CA LYS A 96 -12.97 12.58 3.53
C LYS A 96 -12.75 13.81 4.42
N LYS A 97 -12.29 13.60 5.67
CA LYS A 97 -12.06 14.67 6.65
C LYS A 97 -10.61 15.14 6.69
N TYR A 98 -9.67 14.30 6.28
CA TYR A 98 -8.24 14.50 6.49
C TYR A 98 -7.55 14.22 5.16
N ASP A 99 -7.55 15.21 4.28
CA ASP A 99 -7.05 15.10 2.91
C ASP A 99 -5.55 14.79 2.81
N TRP A 100 -4.81 14.99 3.90
CA TRP A 100 -3.41 14.56 4.09
C TRP A 100 -3.26 13.06 4.39
N LEU A 101 -4.36 12.31 4.51
CA LEU A 101 -4.37 10.84 4.60
C LEU A 101 -4.86 10.22 3.30
N GLY A 102 -4.16 9.21 2.80
CA GLY A 102 -4.59 8.45 1.63
C GLY A 102 -4.15 6.99 1.61
N CYS A 103 -4.68 6.22 0.66
CA CYS A 103 -4.20 4.88 0.36
C CYS A 103 -4.40 4.55 -1.13
N SER A 104 -3.57 3.66 -1.64
CA SER A 104 -3.68 3.05 -2.96
C SER A 104 -3.79 1.56 -2.71
N PRO A 105 -5.00 1.00 -2.60
CA PRO A 105 -5.15 -0.43 -2.38
C PRO A 105 -4.66 -1.20 -3.62
N ASP A 106 -4.05 -2.37 -3.43
CA ASP A 106 -3.60 -3.21 -4.55
C ASP A 106 -4.80 -3.79 -5.34
N GLY A 107 -6.01 -3.70 -4.79
CA GLY A 107 -7.24 -3.96 -5.50
C GLY A 107 -8.47 -3.46 -4.72
N LEU A 108 -9.49 -3.02 -5.44
CA LEU A 108 -10.78 -2.60 -4.90
C LEU A 108 -11.90 -3.33 -5.64
N VAL A 109 -12.70 -4.10 -4.90
CA VAL A 109 -13.74 -4.97 -5.48
C VAL A 109 -14.92 -4.13 -5.95
N LEU A 110 -15.30 -4.30 -7.21
CA LEU A 110 -16.41 -3.59 -7.85
C LEU A 110 -17.75 -4.32 -7.67
N PRO A 111 -18.89 -3.62 -7.84
CA PRO A 111 -19.04 -2.17 -8.06
C PRO A 111 -19.16 -1.36 -6.76
N LYS A 112 -19.27 -2.03 -5.60
CA LYS A 112 -19.53 -1.37 -4.31
C LYS A 112 -18.30 -0.73 -3.70
N HIS A 113 -17.11 -1.18 -4.10
CA HIS A 113 -15.82 -0.73 -3.57
C HIS A 113 -15.67 -1.01 -2.06
N ASP A 114 -16.50 -1.87 -1.46
CA ASP A 114 -16.53 -2.10 0.00
C ASP A 114 -15.46 -3.06 0.51
N ILE A 115 -14.74 -3.72 -0.39
CA ILE A 115 -13.64 -4.65 -0.08
C ILE A 115 -12.37 -4.19 -0.79
N ALA A 116 -11.35 -3.84 0.00
CA ALA A 116 -10.00 -3.56 -0.48
C ALA A 116 -9.10 -4.79 -0.28
N ILE A 117 -8.14 -4.97 -1.19
CA ILE A 117 -7.20 -6.08 -1.23
C ILE A 117 -5.78 -5.51 -1.09
N GLU A 118 -4.97 -6.20 -0.29
CA GLU A 118 -3.54 -5.95 -0.13
C GLU A 118 -2.80 -7.22 -0.52
N ILE A 119 -1.90 -7.13 -1.50
CA ILE A 119 -1.16 -8.21 -2.10
C ILE A 119 0.31 -8.12 -1.65
N LYS A 120 0.84 -9.23 -1.11
CA LYS A 120 2.26 -9.34 -0.75
C LYS A 120 2.91 -10.48 -1.51
N ALA A 121 3.51 -10.17 -2.66
CA ALA A 121 4.33 -11.11 -3.42
C ALA A 121 5.75 -11.17 -2.86
N ARG A 122 6.11 -12.28 -2.23
CA ARG A 122 7.46 -12.51 -1.69
C ARG A 122 8.30 -13.26 -2.72
N GLU A 123 9.45 -12.68 -3.06
CA GLU A 123 10.39 -13.35 -3.98
C GLU A 123 11.02 -14.60 -3.36
N LYS A 124 11.47 -14.51 -2.10
CA LYS A 124 12.18 -15.61 -1.44
C LYS A 124 11.19 -16.53 -0.72
N MET A 125 11.29 -17.83 -1.02
CA MET A 125 10.47 -18.87 -0.40
C MET A 125 10.57 -18.87 1.13
N SER A 126 11.77 -18.74 1.70
CA SER A 126 11.96 -18.71 3.16
C SER A 126 11.19 -17.56 3.82
N THR A 127 11.21 -16.37 3.21
CA THR A 127 10.48 -15.20 3.73
C THR A 127 8.96 -15.37 3.59
N TYR A 128 8.52 -16.08 2.55
CA TYR A 128 7.11 -16.44 2.39
C TYR A 128 6.66 -17.42 3.48
N GLU A 129 7.40 -18.50 3.69
CA GLU A 129 7.12 -19.52 4.72
C GLU A 129 7.10 -18.93 6.13
N ASP A 130 8.04 -18.05 6.45
CA ASP A 130 8.09 -17.36 7.74
C ASP A 130 6.83 -16.52 8.01
N VAL A 131 6.36 -15.79 6.99
CA VAL A 131 5.14 -14.97 7.10
C VAL A 131 3.91 -15.88 7.27
N LEU A 132 3.81 -16.95 6.48
CA LEU A 132 2.73 -17.92 6.57
C LEU A 132 2.69 -18.60 7.95
N ALA A 133 3.84 -19.03 8.46
CA ALA A 133 3.93 -19.67 9.77
C ALA A 133 3.45 -18.72 10.88
N LYS A 134 3.86 -17.44 10.82
CA LYS A 134 3.39 -16.41 11.76
C LYS A 134 1.89 -16.16 11.65
N GLN A 135 1.35 -16.08 10.43
CA GLN A 135 -0.09 -15.86 10.22
C GLN A 135 -0.92 -17.04 10.74
N ARG A 136 -0.51 -18.28 10.44
CA ARG A 136 -1.16 -19.50 10.94
C ARG A 136 -1.12 -19.57 12.46
N ARG A 137 0.04 -19.30 13.07
CA ARG A 137 0.21 -19.32 14.53
C ARG A 137 -0.63 -18.26 15.24
N LEU A 138 -0.68 -17.05 14.68
CA LEU A 138 -1.34 -15.91 15.33
C LEU A 138 -2.84 -15.82 14.99
N GLY A 139 -3.31 -16.55 13.97
CA GLY A 139 -4.64 -16.37 13.38
C GLY A 139 -4.88 -14.95 12.86
N LYS A 140 -3.81 -14.19 12.60
CA LYS A 140 -3.84 -12.75 12.34
C LYS A 140 -2.73 -12.36 11.37
N ILE A 141 -2.95 -11.27 10.64
CA ILE A 141 -1.97 -10.63 9.77
C ILE A 141 -0.67 -10.34 10.56
N ALA A 142 0.48 -10.51 9.91
CA ALA A 142 1.78 -10.24 10.52
C ALA A 142 1.87 -8.78 10.99
N SER A 143 2.50 -8.54 12.15
CA SER A 143 2.45 -7.25 12.87
C SER A 143 2.90 -6.06 12.02
N ASN A 144 3.85 -6.27 11.12
CA ASN A 144 4.40 -5.25 10.23
C ASN A 144 3.42 -4.75 9.17
N TYR A 145 2.35 -5.49 8.87
CA TYR A 145 1.33 -5.09 7.90
C TYR A 145 0.06 -4.54 8.53
N ARG A 146 -0.19 -4.82 9.81
CA ARG A 146 -1.39 -4.35 10.52
C ARG A 146 -1.60 -2.84 10.48
N PRO A 147 -0.58 -1.97 10.53
CA PRO A 147 -0.80 -0.53 10.41
C PRO A 147 -1.31 -0.10 9.03
N GLN A 148 -1.07 -0.91 7.99
CA GLN A 148 -1.45 -0.60 6.61
C GLN A 148 -2.89 -1.01 6.28
N VAL A 149 -3.42 -2.05 6.94
CA VAL A 149 -4.74 -2.66 6.65
C VAL A 149 -5.80 -2.35 7.70
#